data_AF-A0A4Y7U4B8-F1
#
_entry.id   AF-A0A4Y7U4B8-F1
#
_cell.length_a   1.000
_cell.length_b   1.000
_cell.length_c   1.000
_cell.angle_alpha   90.00
_cell.angle_beta   90.00
_cell.angle_gamma   90.00
#
_symmetry.space_group_name_H-M   'P 1'
#
loop_
_entity.id
_entity.type
_entity.pdbx_description
1 polymer ?
#
loop_
_entity_poly.entity_id
_entity_poly.type
_entity_poly.pdbx_seq_one_letter_code
_entity_poly.pdbx_strand_id
1 'polypeptide(L)'
;KNIQYLLELYPLNQLKEKIQAEQNQKQYAFSFMRNYIQIDTCRRTYLMNYFNEHVTQDNHCCDNCKNANLLKLQNIKEVKYKTSYKNRLNAIF
;
A
#
# COMPACT_ATOMS: atom_id res chain seq x y z
N LYS A 1 8.94 -26.69 -2.29
CA LYS A 1 9.75 -26.17 -3.42
C LYS A 1 10.20 -24.73 -3.18
N ASN A 2 9.31 -23.74 -3.01
CA ASN A 2 9.75 -22.35 -2.78
C ASN A 2 10.50 -22.12 -1.46
N ILE A 3 10.07 -22.73 -0.35
CA ILE A 3 10.79 -22.61 0.94
C ILE A 3 12.21 -23.18 0.86
N GLN A 4 12.40 -24.25 0.10
CA GLN A 4 13.69 -24.93 -0.03
C GLN A 4 14.70 -24.04 -0.78
N TYR A 5 14.25 -23.40 -1.88
CA TYR A 5 15.01 -22.38 -2.61
C TYR A 5 15.37 -21.17 -1.73
N LEU A 6 14.46 -20.72 -0.86
CA LEU A 6 14.74 -19.60 0.05
C LEU A 6 15.74 -19.95 1.15
N LEU A 7 15.74 -21.20 1.61
CA LEU A 7 16.72 -21.71 2.58
C LEU A 7 18.12 -21.89 1.98
N GLU A 8 18.23 -22.05 0.65
CA GLU A 8 19.51 -22.04 -0.06
C GLU A 8 20.11 -20.62 -0.15
N LEU A 9 19.26 -19.58 -0.17
CA LEU A 9 19.67 -18.18 -0.29
C LEU A 9 19.87 -17.47 1.06
N TYR A 10 19.14 -17.88 2.10
CA TYR A 10 19.17 -17.25 3.42
C TYR A 10 19.14 -18.29 4.54
N PRO A 11 19.92 -18.10 5.63
CA PRO A 11 19.76 -18.88 6.86
C PRO A 11 18.32 -18.80 7.37
N LEU A 12 17.80 -19.91 7.91
CA LEU A 12 16.40 -20.03 8.38
C LEU A 12 15.97 -18.86 9.29
N ASN A 13 16.86 -18.41 10.18
CA ASN A 13 16.57 -17.29 11.09
C ASN A 13 16.38 -15.95 10.33
N GLN A 14 17.23 -15.64 9.35
CA GLN A 14 17.05 -14.47 8.49
C GLN A 14 15.76 -14.56 7.68
N LEU A 15 15.40 -15.74 7.18
CA LEU A 15 14.15 -15.94 6.44
C LEU A 15 12.94 -15.68 7.35
N LYS A 16 12.97 -16.17 8.59
CA LYS A 16 11.91 -15.94 9.58
C LYS A 16 11.77 -14.44 9.90
N GLU A 17 12.88 -13.74 10.10
CA GLU A 17 12.88 -12.29 10.34
C GLU A 17 12.29 -11.52 9.16
N LYS A 18 12.68 -11.84 7.92
CA LYS A 18 12.13 -11.22 6.71
C LYS A 18 10.62 -11.45 6.58
N ILE A 19 10.15 -12.68 6.78
CA ILE A 19 8.73 -13.01 6.73
C ILE A 19 7.97 -12.23 7.81
N GLN A 20 8.50 -12.16 9.03
CA GLN A 20 7.86 -11.42 10.12
C GLN A 20 7.80 -9.92 9.81
N ALA A 21 8.88 -9.35 9.28
CA ALA A 21 8.92 -7.94 8.89
C ALA A 21 7.88 -7.62 7.80
N GLU A 22 7.73 -8.47 6.78
CA GLU A 22 6.69 -8.31 5.77
C GLU A 22 5.28 -8.40 6.37
N GLN A 23 5.03 -9.36 7.26
CA GLN A 23 3.72 -9.51 7.92
C GLN A 23 3.38 -8.28 8.75
N ASN A 24 4.36 -7.76 9.52
CA ASN A 24 4.21 -6.55 10.30
C ASN A 24 3.88 -5.35 9.40
N GLN A 25 4.58 -5.20 8.27
CA GLN A 25 4.33 -4.14 7.30
C GLN A 25 2.92 -4.24 6.70
N LYS A 26 2.48 -5.45 6.32
CA LYS A 26 1.12 -5.70 5.79
C LYS A 26 0.05 -5.34 6.82
N GLN A 27 0.25 -5.74 8.08
CA GLN A 27 -0.66 -5.44 9.17
C GLN A 27 -0.74 -3.93 9.45
N TYR A 28 0.41 -3.24 9.46
CA TYR A 28 0.49 -1.79 9.61
C TYR A 28 -0.25 -1.07 8.48
N ALA A 29 0.03 -1.42 7.22
CA ALA A 29 -0.64 -0.85 6.05
C ALA A 29 -2.15 -1.06 6.08
N PHE A 30 -2.61 -2.26 6.48
CA PHE A 30 -4.03 -2.56 6.61
C PHE A 30 -4.71 -1.70 7.69
N SER A 31 -4.10 -1.62 8.88
CA SER A 31 -4.60 -0.77 9.97
C SER A 31 -4.68 0.70 9.54
N PHE A 32 -3.65 1.19 8.86
CA PHE A 32 -3.61 2.54 8.32
C PHE A 32 -4.77 2.81 7.34
N MET A 33 -5.01 1.91 6.39
CA MET A 33 -6.12 2.05 5.44
C MET A 33 -7.49 1.95 6.10
N ARG A 34 -7.64 1.11 7.13
CA ARG A 34 -8.86 1.03 7.96
C ARG A 34 -9.17 2.36 8.64
N ASN A 35 -8.15 3.04 9.14
CA ASN A 35 -8.32 4.36 9.73
C ASN A 35 -8.59 5.41 8.65
N TYR A 36 -7.87 5.38 7.53
CA TYR A 36 -8.06 6.31 6.40
C TYR A 36 -9.51 6.40 5.91
N ILE A 37 -10.25 5.30 5.90
CA ILE A 37 -11.66 5.33 5.48
C ILE A 37 -12.59 5.94 6.53
N GLN A 38 -12.18 5.98 7.81
CA GLN A 38 -12.99 6.44 8.94
C GLN A 38 -12.69 7.88 9.38
N ILE A 39 -11.56 8.46 8.98
CA ILE A 39 -11.19 9.82 9.38
C ILE A 39 -12.18 10.88 8.88
N ASP A 40 -12.35 11.92 9.70
CA ASP A 40 -13.06 13.16 9.42
C ASP A 40 -12.09 14.33 9.09
N THR A 41 -10.80 14.16 9.37
CA THR A 41 -9.73 15.10 9.03
C THR A 41 -9.33 15.00 7.55
N CYS A 42 -8.45 15.90 7.09
CA CYS A 42 -7.98 15.92 5.71
C CYS A 42 -7.35 14.58 5.29
N ARG A 43 -7.94 13.93 4.27
CA ARG A 43 -7.45 12.65 3.73
C ARG A 43 -6.05 12.75 3.15
N ARG A 44 -5.72 13.87 2.49
CA ARG A 44 -4.39 14.10 1.92
C ARG A 44 -3.34 14.13 3.03
N THR A 45 -3.53 14.93 4.08
CA THR A 45 -2.60 14.97 5.22
C THR A 45 -2.36 13.59 5.82
N TYR A 46 -3.44 12.85 6.04
CA TYR A 46 -3.35 11.49 6.56
C TYR A 46 -2.45 10.63 5.67
N LEU A 47 -2.74 10.58 4.36
CA LEU A 47 -1.95 9.80 3.40
C LEU A 47 -0.48 10.22 3.35
N MET A 48 -0.18 11.53 3.32
CA MET A 48 1.22 11.99 3.25
C MET A 48 2.01 11.59 4.51
N ASN A 49 1.38 11.64 5.69
CA ASN A 49 2.01 11.21 6.95
C ASN A 49 2.40 9.72 6.92
N TYR A 50 1.67 8.86 6.21
CA TYR A 50 2.06 7.45 6.03
C TYR A 50 3.43 7.29 5.36
N PHE A 51 3.71 8.16 4.40
CA PHE A 51 4.93 8.15 3.60
C PHE A 51 6.02 9.07 4.17
N ASN A 52 5.82 9.62 5.37
CA ASN A 52 6.67 10.66 5.96
C ASN A 52 6.87 11.86 5.02
N GLU A 53 5.84 12.20 4.25
CA GLU A 53 5.83 13.36 3.38
C GLU A 53 5.11 14.53 4.07
N HIS A 54 5.67 15.73 3.94
CA HIS A 54 5.04 16.97 4.42
C HIS A 54 4.74 17.87 3.23
N VAL A 55 3.47 18.24 3.08
CA VAL A 55 3.03 19.14 2.01
C VAL A 55 2.28 20.32 2.59
N THR A 56 2.60 21.51 2.11
CA THR A 56 1.74 22.68 2.23
C THR A 56 0.52 22.43 1.35
N GLN A 57 -0.68 22.55 1.93
CA GLN A 57 -1.91 22.23 1.22
C GLN A 57 -2.97 23.31 1.42
N ASP A 58 -3.81 23.47 0.40
CA ASP A 58 -4.99 24.31 0.45
C ASP A 58 -6.09 23.69 1.32
N ASN A 59 -6.96 24.54 1.87
CA ASN A 59 -8.11 24.14 2.68
C ASN A 59 -9.20 23.38 1.90
N HIS A 60 -9.02 23.15 0.59
CA HIS A 60 -9.99 22.51 -0.31
C HIS A 60 -9.28 21.44 -1.17
N CYS A 61 -8.75 20.36 -0.59
CA CYS A 61 -7.91 19.40 -1.32
C CYS A 61 -8.44 17.95 -1.37
N CYS A 62 -9.51 17.64 -0.63
CA CYS A 62 -10.19 16.34 -0.62
C CYS A 62 -11.66 16.50 -0.23
N ASP A 63 -12.37 15.38 -0.20
CA ASP A 63 -13.77 15.29 0.21
C ASP A 63 -14.03 15.83 1.63
N ASN A 64 -13.20 15.43 2.61
CA ASN A 64 -13.30 15.94 3.99
C ASN A 64 -13.00 17.44 4.10
N CYS A 65 -12.26 18.00 3.14
CA CYS A 65 -11.97 19.43 3.02
C CYS A 65 -13.02 20.19 2.18
N LYS A 66 -14.21 19.62 1.96
CA LYS A 66 -15.29 20.22 1.15
C LYS A 66 -14.90 20.51 -0.31
N ASN A 67 -13.90 19.80 -0.85
CA ASN A 67 -13.58 19.80 -2.28
C ASN A 67 -13.98 18.47 -2.90
N ALA A 68 -15.29 18.22 -3.01
CA ALA A 68 -15.83 17.01 -3.60
C ALA A 68 -16.64 17.32 -4.86
N ASN A 69 -15.98 17.76 -5.92
CA ASN A 69 -16.53 17.51 -7.25
C ASN A 69 -16.16 16.07 -7.62
N LEU A 70 -17.15 15.18 -7.65
CA LEU A 70 -16.93 13.80 -8.10
C LEU A 70 -16.34 13.82 -9.52
N LEU A 71 -15.15 13.23 -9.67
CA LEU A 71 -14.55 12.99 -10.98
C LEU A 71 -15.46 12.00 -11.74
N LYS A 72 -16.31 12.52 -12.63
CA LYS A 72 -17.14 11.70 -13.55
C LYS A 72 -16.35 11.17 -14.75
N LEU A 73 -15.04 11.05 -14.62
CA LEU A 73 -14.18 10.51 -15.68
C LEU A 73 -14.23 8.99 -15.60
N GLN A 74 -14.76 8.36 -16.65
CA GLN A 74 -14.65 6.92 -16.79
C GLN A 74 -13.17 6.55 -16.89
N ASN A 75 -12.76 5.46 -16.22
CA ASN A 75 -11.45 4.89 -16.41
C ASN A 75 -11.40 4.19 -17.78
N ILE A 76 -11.07 4.95 -18.83
CA ILE A 76 -10.96 4.47 -20.21
C ILE A 76 -9.64 3.70 -20.43
N LYS A 77 -8.72 3.73 -19.45
CA LYS A 77 -7.47 2.97 -19.57
C LYS A 77 -7.77 1.49 -19.44
N GLU A 78 -7.67 0.81 -20.57
CA GLU A 78 -7.64 -0.64 -20.60
C GLU A 78 -6.48 -1.16 -19.75
N VAL A 79 -6.76 -2.19 -18.96
CA VAL A 79 -5.74 -2.91 -18.20
C VAL A 79 -4.87 -3.69 -19.19
N LYS A 80 -3.73 -3.10 -19.57
CA LYS A 80 -2.79 -3.70 -20.54
C LYS A 80 -2.10 -4.97 -20.03
N TYR A 81 -1.92 -5.08 -18.71
CA TYR A 81 -1.21 -6.21 -18.10
C TYR A 81 -1.99 -6.74 -16.90
N LYS A 82 -2.37 -8.02 -16.98
CA LYS A 82 -2.90 -8.78 -15.85
C LYS A 82 -1.77 -9.66 -15.31
N THR A 83 -1.41 -9.48 -14.05
CA THR A 83 -0.39 -10.32 -13.41
C THR A 83 -1.05 -11.44 -12.62
N SER A 84 -0.54 -12.66 -12.77
CA SER A 84 -1.00 -13.81 -12.00
C SER A 84 -0.31 -13.84 -10.63
N TYR A 85 -0.89 -14.56 -9.67
CA TYR A 85 -0.27 -14.80 -8.37
C TYR A 85 1.16 -15.37 -8.50
N LYS A 86 1.37 -16.28 -9.45
CA LYS A 86 2.67 -16.87 -9.76
C LYS A 86 3.68 -15.83 -10.25
N ASN A 87 3.25 -14.90 -11.11
CA ASN A 87 4.11 -13.84 -11.62
C ASN A 87 4.49 -12.83 -10.52
N ARG A 88 3.58 -12.54 -9.58
CA ARG A 88 3.91 -11.71 -8.41
C ARG A 88 4.92 -12.39 -7.48
N LEU A 89 4.79 -13.70 -7.26
CA LEU A 89 5.74 -14.45 -6.42
C LEU A 89 7.17 -14.38 -6.98
N ASN A 90 7.35 -14.54 -8.29
CA ASN A 90 8.67 -14.46 -8.95
C ASN A 90 9.29 -13.06 -8.97
N ALA A 91 8.51 -12.00 -8.68
CA ALA A 91 9.03 -10.64 -8.62
C ALA A 91 9.54 -10.28 -7.21
N ILE A 92 9.18 -11.07 -6.21
CA ILE A 92 9.51 -10.86 -4.79
C ILE A 92 10.71 -11.73 -4.39
N PHE A 93 10.92 -12.85 -5.07
CA PHE A 93 11.97 -13.84 -4.81
C PHE A 93 12.70 -14.20 -6.10
#